data_AF-A0A495JWZ7-F1
#
_entry.id   AF-A0A495JWZ7-F1
#
_cell.length_a   1.000
_cell.length_b   1.000
_cell.length_c   1.000
_cell.angle_alpha   90.00
_cell.angle_beta   90.00
_cell.angle_gamma   90.00
#
_symmetry.space_group_name_H-M   'P 1'
#
loop_
_entity.id
_entity.type
_entity.pdbx_description
1 polymer ?
#
loop_
_entity_poly.entity_id
_entity_poly.type
_entity_poly.pdbx_seq_one_letter_code
_entity_poly.pdbx_strand_id
1 'polypeptide(L)'
;MSRTGAELPSLGQLGLFDPGWCQRWTNGKSLWLPTGDERFNPKRHTVRAIPEQVARAFISTHHYSHSYPAARLRYGLFEGCHLVGVAVIGQPMHRQVTGKPFPTLGKTAAELSRFVLLDPVPPPAESWLLGRVFRLAAADGLRGLVAFSDPMPRLAINGQLIMPGHVGTIYQATNGRYTGRATRRTLVVLPDGTVFSERSLQKIRGCERADGEPMSRLVTYGAEPFSPYLPPVGWLPGEWNRLDRWADLDLRGRRKVWLKHALTSIGARRARHRGNHRFVWPLGDRSQRRRTVIALDAQPYPKTTDPWDLAA
;
A
#
# COMPACT_ATOMS: atom_id res chain seq x y z
N MET A 1 28.30 9.53 -31.26
CA MET A 1 29.44 9.01 -30.48
C MET A 1 28.90 8.29 -29.27
N SER A 2 28.95 6.97 -29.33
CA SER A 2 28.65 6.01 -28.27
C SER A 2 29.48 6.30 -27.02
N ARG A 3 28.84 6.62 -25.90
CA ARG A 3 29.50 6.61 -24.59
C ARG A 3 29.38 5.22 -24.00
N THR A 4 30.53 4.55 -24.02
CA THR A 4 30.90 3.31 -23.36
C THR A 4 30.47 3.27 -21.90
N GLY A 5 30.01 2.09 -21.47
CA GLY A 5 29.59 1.82 -20.10
C GLY A 5 30.73 2.03 -19.10
N ALA A 6 30.44 2.76 -18.04
CA ALA A 6 31.27 2.75 -16.84
C ALA A 6 31.03 1.43 -16.11
N GLU A 7 32.11 0.74 -15.75
CA GLU A 7 32.09 -0.50 -14.97
C GLU A 7 31.40 -0.28 -13.61
N LEU A 8 30.62 -1.29 -13.20
CA LEU A 8 29.94 -1.34 -11.91
C LEU A 8 31.00 -1.41 -10.78
N PRO A 9 31.00 -0.49 -9.80
CA PRO A 9 31.83 -0.65 -8.62
C PRO A 9 31.35 -1.87 -7.81
N SER A 10 32.32 -2.61 -7.25
CA SER A 10 32.05 -3.81 -6.46
C SER A 10 31.16 -3.49 -5.24
N LEU A 11 30.26 -4.42 -4.89
CA LEU A 11 29.29 -4.33 -3.79
C LEU A 11 29.91 -4.00 -2.41
N GLY A 12 31.23 -4.12 -2.26
CA GLY A 12 31.97 -3.83 -1.02
C GLY A 12 32.40 -2.37 -0.82
N GLN A 13 32.25 -1.49 -1.82
CA GLN A 13 32.71 -0.10 -1.73
C GLN A 13 31.60 0.95 -1.58
N LEU A 14 30.33 0.55 -1.70
CA LEU A 14 29.19 1.45 -1.51
C LEU A 14 28.84 1.55 -0.03
N GLY A 15 29.51 2.46 0.66
CA GLY A 15 29.03 2.97 1.94
C GLY A 15 27.57 3.41 1.79
N LEU A 16 26.70 2.92 2.67
CA LEU A 16 25.23 3.10 2.70
C LEU A 16 24.73 4.56 2.72
N PHE A 17 25.59 5.55 2.51
CA PHE A 17 25.29 6.98 2.45
C PHE A 17 26.28 7.71 1.53
N ASP A 18 26.22 7.48 0.22
CA ASP A 18 26.82 8.41 -0.75
C ASP A 18 25.74 9.39 -1.25
N PRO A 19 25.82 10.71 -0.93
CA PRO A 19 24.85 11.72 -1.40
C PRO A 19 24.82 11.91 -2.93
N GLY A 20 25.78 11.32 -3.65
CA GLY A 20 25.89 11.37 -5.11
C GLY A 20 24.98 10.40 -5.88
N TRP A 21 24.26 9.48 -5.21
CA TRP A 21 23.46 8.45 -5.89
C TRP A 21 22.08 8.24 -5.23
N CYS A 22 21.03 8.17 -6.05
CA CYS A 22 19.67 7.86 -5.60
C CYS A 22 19.25 6.48 -6.13
N GLN A 23 18.87 5.56 -5.23
CA GLN A 23 18.31 4.27 -5.60
C GLN A 23 16.90 4.46 -6.16
N ARG A 24 16.71 4.15 -7.44
CA ARG A 24 15.41 4.02 -8.09
C ARG A 24 15.04 2.56 -8.27
N TRP A 25 13.75 2.28 -8.22
CA TRP A 25 13.19 0.96 -8.45
C TRP A 25 12.27 1.05 -9.67
N THR A 26 12.64 0.38 -10.76
CA THR A 26 11.84 0.35 -11.99
C THR A 26 11.65 -1.08 -12.45
N ASN A 27 10.40 -1.52 -12.59
CA ASN A 27 10.03 -2.87 -13.07
C ASN A 27 10.81 -4.02 -12.38
N GLY A 28 10.98 -3.94 -11.05
CA GLY A 28 11.68 -4.97 -10.26
C GLY A 28 13.21 -4.94 -10.32
N LYS A 29 13.81 -3.89 -10.89
CA LYS A 29 15.27 -3.69 -10.92
C LYS A 29 15.68 -2.45 -10.11
N SER A 30 16.75 -2.58 -9.33
CA SER A 30 17.43 -1.44 -8.70
C SER A 30 18.26 -0.70 -9.76
N LEU A 31 17.93 0.55 -10.02
CA LEU A 31 18.72 1.49 -10.82
C LEU A 31 19.32 2.53 -9.88
N TRP A 32 20.64 2.63 -9.84
CA TRP A 32 21.32 3.72 -9.15
C TRP A 32 21.53 4.83 -10.16
N LEU A 33 20.92 5.99 -9.93
CA LEU A 33 21.12 7.17 -10.78
C LEU A 33 21.99 8.20 -10.07
N PRO A 34 22.96 8.85 -10.76
CA PRO A 34 23.70 9.96 -10.19
C PRO A 34 22.73 11.10 -9.83
N THR A 35 22.95 11.77 -8.70
CA THR A 35 22.16 12.92 -8.21
C THR A 35 22.28 14.18 -9.13
N GLY A 36 22.87 14.04 -10.32
CA GLY A 36 23.34 15.13 -11.19
C GLY A 36 22.44 15.53 -12.35
N ASP A 37 21.83 14.61 -13.11
CA ASP A 37 21.43 15.00 -14.47
C ASP A 37 20.02 15.57 -14.63
N GLU A 38 19.11 15.40 -13.66
CA GLU A 38 17.86 16.17 -13.62
C GLU A 38 17.30 16.26 -12.20
N ARG A 39 17.30 17.48 -11.63
CA ARG A 39 16.61 17.78 -10.37
C ARG A 39 15.16 18.14 -10.65
N PHE A 40 14.27 17.77 -9.74
CA PHE A 40 12.87 18.21 -9.83
C PHE A 40 12.75 19.72 -9.96
N ASN A 41 12.04 20.17 -10.99
CA ASN A 41 11.75 21.58 -11.22
C ASN A 41 10.27 21.88 -10.88
N PRO A 42 10.00 22.51 -9.71
CA PRO A 42 8.64 22.87 -9.30
C PRO A 42 7.90 23.77 -10.29
N LYS A 43 8.61 24.58 -11.09
CA LYS A 43 7.99 25.53 -12.03
C LYS A 43 7.32 24.84 -13.22
N ARG A 44 7.76 23.62 -13.55
CA ARG A 44 7.15 22.78 -14.61
C ARG A 44 5.94 22.00 -14.13
N HIS A 45 5.70 21.98 -12.82
CA HIS A 45 4.76 21.07 -12.20
C HIS A 45 3.61 21.82 -11.54
N THR A 46 2.41 21.27 -11.69
CA THR A 46 1.21 21.77 -11.00
C THR A 46 0.55 20.65 -10.21
N VAL A 47 -0.13 21.02 -9.13
CA VAL A 47 -0.90 20.10 -8.29
C VAL A 47 -2.33 20.59 -8.24
N ARG A 48 -3.27 19.72 -8.60
CA ARG A 48 -4.70 20.07 -8.63
C ARG A 48 -5.57 18.88 -8.26
N ALA A 49 -6.78 19.15 -7.83
CA ALA A 49 -7.79 18.11 -7.63
C ALA A 49 -8.09 17.40 -8.97
N ILE A 50 -8.35 16.09 -8.91
CA ILE A 50 -8.65 15.28 -10.09
C ILE A 50 -9.93 14.43 -9.91
N PRO A 51 -10.63 14.07 -11.00
CA PRO A 51 -11.77 13.15 -10.95
C PRO A 51 -11.39 11.75 -10.44
N GLU A 52 -12.38 11.02 -9.93
CA GLU A 52 -12.16 9.69 -9.34
C GLU A 52 -11.69 8.70 -10.39
N GLN A 53 -12.30 8.71 -11.57
CA GLN A 53 -11.98 7.79 -12.65
C GLN A 53 -10.51 7.93 -13.05
N VAL A 54 -10.00 9.16 -13.14
CA VAL A 54 -8.59 9.45 -13.45
C VAL A 54 -7.67 8.93 -12.35
N ALA A 55 -7.97 9.23 -11.08
CA ALA A 55 -7.19 8.74 -9.95
C ALA A 55 -7.21 7.20 -9.87
N ARG A 56 -8.37 6.58 -10.10
CA ARG A 56 -8.57 5.12 -10.06
C ARG A 56 -7.74 4.43 -11.15
N ALA A 57 -7.83 4.90 -12.40
CA ALA A 57 -7.06 4.35 -13.50
C ALA A 57 -5.55 4.41 -13.22
N PHE A 58 -5.06 5.56 -12.75
CA PHE A 58 -3.64 5.75 -12.45
C PHE A 58 -3.16 4.87 -11.28
N ILE A 59 -3.89 4.86 -10.16
CA ILE A 59 -3.52 4.05 -8.98
C ILE A 59 -3.57 2.56 -9.29
N SER A 60 -4.61 2.08 -9.97
CA SER A 60 -4.72 0.65 -10.31
C SER A 60 -3.60 0.19 -11.25
N THR A 61 -3.06 1.10 -12.07
CA THR A 61 -1.96 0.79 -12.99
C THR A 61 -0.60 0.84 -12.30
N HIS A 62 -0.32 1.90 -11.53
CA HIS A 62 1.05 2.21 -11.11
C HIS A 62 1.34 1.91 -9.63
N HIS A 63 0.32 1.84 -8.76
CA HIS A 63 0.56 1.54 -7.35
C HIS A 63 0.74 0.03 -7.16
N TYR A 64 1.76 -0.40 -6.41
CA TYR A 64 2.10 -1.81 -6.17
C TYR A 64 0.95 -2.68 -5.62
N SER A 65 -0.11 -2.07 -5.08
CA SER A 65 -1.27 -2.79 -4.56
C SER A 65 -2.39 -2.99 -5.59
N HIS A 66 -2.33 -2.32 -6.75
CA HIS A 66 -3.33 -2.34 -7.83
C HIS A 66 -4.79 -2.13 -7.39
N SER A 67 -4.99 -1.48 -6.23
CA SER A 67 -6.28 -1.42 -5.55
C SER A 67 -6.59 0.02 -5.14
N TYR A 68 -7.74 0.52 -5.58
CA TYR A 68 -8.21 1.87 -5.30
C TYR A 68 -9.01 1.93 -3.97
N PRO A 69 -8.69 2.86 -3.06
CA PRO A 69 -9.37 2.98 -1.77
C PRO A 69 -10.69 3.77 -1.88
N ALA A 70 -11.46 3.81 -0.77
CA ALA A 70 -12.55 4.77 -0.61
C ALA A 70 -11.99 6.18 -0.46
N ALA A 71 -11.92 6.90 -1.59
CA ALA A 71 -11.32 8.23 -1.68
C ALA A 71 -12.27 9.32 -1.16
N ARG A 72 -11.70 10.32 -0.47
CA ARG A 72 -12.38 11.57 -0.10
C ARG A 72 -11.84 12.74 -0.90
N LEU A 73 -10.52 12.88 -0.97
CA LEU A 73 -9.82 13.91 -1.75
C LEU A 73 -8.79 13.23 -2.64
N ARG A 74 -8.59 13.75 -3.85
CA ARG A 74 -7.68 13.18 -4.85
C ARG A 74 -6.94 14.32 -5.53
N TYR A 75 -5.63 14.23 -5.59
CA TYR A 75 -4.80 15.24 -6.23
C TYR A 75 -3.87 14.59 -7.24
N GLY A 76 -3.71 15.22 -8.39
CA GLY A 76 -2.76 14.84 -9.42
C GLY A 76 -1.59 15.82 -9.47
N LEU A 77 -0.39 15.28 -9.66
CA LEU A 77 0.82 16.00 -10.07
C LEU A 77 0.88 15.99 -11.59
N PHE A 78 0.96 17.16 -12.21
CA PHE A 78 1.03 17.30 -13.66
C PHE A 78 2.34 17.96 -14.08
N GLU A 79 2.98 17.42 -15.12
CA GLU A 79 4.00 18.12 -15.91
C GLU A 79 3.36 18.54 -17.23
N GLY A 80 3.10 19.84 -17.39
CA GLY A 80 2.22 20.33 -18.46
C GLY A 80 0.82 19.70 -18.36
N CYS A 81 0.41 18.95 -19.39
CA CYS A 81 -0.87 18.22 -19.41
C CYS A 81 -0.77 16.75 -18.94
N HIS A 82 0.44 16.23 -18.72
CA HIS A 82 0.66 14.82 -18.38
C HIS A 82 0.51 14.58 -16.88
N LEU A 83 -0.30 13.59 -16.50
CA LEU A 83 -0.43 13.15 -15.11
C LEU A 83 0.75 12.24 -14.76
N VAL A 84 1.62 12.69 -13.85
CA VAL A 84 2.87 12.00 -13.48
C VAL A 84 2.89 11.54 -12.02
N GLY A 85 1.84 11.83 -11.25
CA GLY A 85 1.68 11.30 -9.89
C GLY A 85 0.30 11.56 -9.31
N VAL A 86 -0.09 10.75 -8.34
CA VAL A 86 -1.40 10.81 -7.70
C VAL A 86 -1.27 10.62 -6.19
N ALA A 87 -1.97 11.47 -5.43
CA ALA A 87 -2.20 11.33 -4.01
C ALA A 87 -3.70 11.17 -3.75
N VAL A 88 -4.08 10.14 -3.00
CA VAL A 88 -5.46 9.88 -2.58
C VAL A 88 -5.54 9.92 -1.07
N ILE A 89 -6.36 10.83 -0.57
CA ILE A 89 -6.71 10.92 0.84
C ILE A 89 -8.09 10.27 1.00
N GLY A 90 -8.15 9.22 1.82
CA GLY A 90 -9.34 8.43 2.07
C GLY A 90 -9.83 8.51 3.50
N GLN A 91 -11.04 8.00 3.72
CA GLN A 91 -11.50 7.66 5.05
C GLN A 91 -11.01 6.24 5.36
N PRO A 92 -10.27 6.02 6.46
CA PRO A 92 -9.86 4.67 6.83
C PRO A 92 -11.07 3.79 7.11
N MET A 93 -10.95 2.50 6.80
CA MET A 93 -12.01 1.51 7.05
C MET A 93 -12.41 1.41 8.53
N HIS A 94 -11.47 1.68 9.44
CA HIS A 94 -11.72 1.62 10.87
C HIS A 94 -11.46 2.98 11.52
N ARG A 95 -12.44 3.50 12.26
CA ARG A 95 -12.40 4.83 12.89
C ARG A 95 -11.16 5.08 13.77
N GLN A 96 -10.62 4.03 14.39
CA GLN A 96 -9.46 4.15 15.27
C GLN A 96 -8.14 4.43 14.52
N VAL A 97 -8.09 4.26 13.19
CA VAL A 97 -6.90 4.59 12.41
C VAL A 97 -6.55 6.08 12.55
N THR A 98 -7.56 6.95 12.46
CA THR A 98 -7.42 8.39 12.72
C THR A 98 -7.76 8.77 14.16
N GLY A 99 -8.70 8.07 14.82
CA GLY A 99 -9.12 8.39 16.18
C GLY A 99 -8.07 8.14 17.26
N LYS A 100 -7.19 7.14 17.10
CA LYS A 100 -6.06 6.92 18.04
C LYS A 100 -5.06 8.09 18.02
N PRO A 101 -4.53 8.51 16.86
CA PRO A 101 -3.62 9.66 16.81
C PRO A 101 -4.32 11.01 17.05
N PHE A 102 -5.56 11.18 16.58
CA PHE A 102 -6.28 12.45 16.59
C PHE A 102 -7.67 12.30 17.24
N PRO A 103 -7.76 12.14 18.57
CA PRO A 103 -9.03 11.86 19.25
C PRO A 103 -10.06 13.00 19.13
N THR A 104 -9.62 14.24 18.94
CA THR A 104 -10.47 15.43 18.92
C THR A 104 -10.90 15.87 17.52
N LEU A 105 -10.33 15.30 16.45
CA LEU A 105 -10.53 15.82 15.08
C LEU A 105 -11.73 15.20 14.36
N GLY A 106 -12.20 14.02 14.78
CA GLY A 106 -13.33 13.33 14.15
C GLY A 106 -13.18 13.23 12.62
N LYS A 107 -14.15 13.79 11.87
CA LYS A 107 -14.16 13.80 10.40
C LYS A 107 -13.10 14.73 9.78
N THR A 108 -12.43 15.59 10.54
CA THR A 108 -11.35 16.45 10.00
C THR A 108 -9.99 15.75 9.99
N ALA A 109 -9.92 14.50 10.45
CA ALA A 109 -8.76 13.63 10.27
C ALA A 109 -9.01 12.60 9.15
N ALA A 110 -7.99 12.36 8.33
CA ALA A 110 -8.06 11.41 7.21
C ALA A 110 -6.77 10.60 7.06
N GLU A 111 -6.78 9.62 6.15
CA GLU A 111 -5.63 8.79 5.82
C GLU A 111 -5.10 9.14 4.42
N LEU A 112 -3.78 9.32 4.26
CA LEU A 112 -3.14 9.27 2.95
C LEU A 112 -3.11 7.80 2.49
N SER A 113 -4.18 7.36 1.84
CA SER A 113 -4.41 5.97 1.53
C SER A 113 -3.60 5.48 0.33
N ARG A 114 -3.33 6.34 -0.66
CA ARG A 114 -2.47 6.02 -1.81
C ARG A 114 -1.61 7.20 -2.20
N PHE A 115 -0.38 6.91 -2.60
CA PHE A 115 0.57 7.90 -3.06
C PHE A 115 1.56 7.22 -4.02
N VAL A 116 1.65 7.71 -5.24
CA VAL A 116 2.55 7.17 -6.27
C VAL A 116 2.89 8.23 -7.30
N LEU A 117 4.16 8.28 -7.71
CA LEU A 117 4.65 9.04 -8.86
C LEU A 117 5.19 8.04 -9.89
N LEU A 118 5.26 8.45 -11.15
CA LEU A 118 5.97 7.66 -12.16
C LEU A 118 7.47 7.69 -11.89
N ASP A 119 8.14 6.56 -12.11
CA ASP A 119 9.58 6.40 -11.89
C ASP A 119 10.46 7.46 -12.56
N PRO A 120 10.14 8.03 -13.75
CA PRO A 120 10.95 9.08 -14.35
C PRO A 120 10.98 10.38 -13.55
N VAL A 121 9.96 10.69 -12.74
CA VAL A 121 9.87 11.97 -12.03
C VAL A 121 11.02 12.08 -11.02
N PRO A 122 11.90 13.09 -11.14
CA PRO A 122 13.10 13.14 -10.31
C PRO A 122 12.83 13.53 -8.86
N PRO A 123 13.67 13.12 -7.90
CA PRO A 123 13.58 13.60 -6.54
C PRO A 123 13.88 15.11 -6.46
N PRO A 124 13.35 15.83 -5.44
CA PRO A 124 12.48 15.34 -4.37
C PRO A 124 10.97 15.55 -4.67
N ALA A 125 10.49 15.18 -5.87
CA ALA A 125 9.11 15.41 -6.29
C ALA A 125 8.05 14.89 -5.31
N GLU A 126 8.30 13.75 -4.66
CA GLU A 126 7.38 13.12 -3.72
C GLU A 126 7.10 14.01 -2.52
N SER A 127 8.15 14.50 -1.86
CA SER A 127 8.02 15.35 -0.67
C SER A 127 7.49 16.73 -1.04
N TRP A 128 7.85 17.25 -2.24
CA TRP A 128 7.27 18.47 -2.78
C TRP A 128 5.77 18.35 -3.03
N LEU A 129 5.33 17.26 -3.68
CA LEU A 129 3.91 16.98 -3.93
C LEU A 129 3.15 16.86 -2.61
N LEU A 130 3.68 16.09 -1.64
CA LEU A 130 3.05 15.96 -0.32
C LEU A 130 2.89 17.32 0.36
N GLY A 131 3.90 18.19 0.32
CA GLY A 131 3.80 19.54 0.86
C GLY A 131 2.68 20.38 0.22
N ARG A 132 2.43 20.22 -1.08
CA ARG A 132 1.30 20.87 -1.79
C ARG A 132 -0.04 20.24 -1.41
N VAL A 133 -0.10 18.91 -1.37
CA VAL A 133 -1.28 18.15 -0.94
C VAL A 133 -1.70 18.56 0.46
N PHE A 134 -0.77 18.74 1.41
CA PHE A 134 -1.09 19.20 2.77
C PHE A 134 -1.79 20.55 2.80
N ARG A 135 -1.38 21.50 1.94
CA ARG A 135 -2.00 22.82 1.84
C ARG A 135 -3.41 22.73 1.26
N LEU A 136 -3.59 21.96 0.19
CA LEU A 136 -4.89 21.76 -0.45
C LEU A 136 -5.86 21.03 0.48
N ALA A 137 -5.41 19.94 1.10
CA ALA A 137 -6.17 19.18 2.09
C ALA A 137 -6.62 20.04 3.28
N ALA A 138 -5.75 20.95 3.75
CA ALA A 138 -6.09 21.88 4.83
C ALA A 138 -7.16 22.90 4.42
N ALA A 139 -7.07 23.41 3.18
CA ALA A 139 -8.10 24.28 2.60
C ALA A 139 -9.44 23.55 2.46
N ASP A 140 -9.42 22.25 2.15
CA ASP A 140 -10.60 21.37 2.12
C ASP A 140 -11.08 20.91 3.52
N GLY A 141 -10.60 21.57 4.58
CA GLY A 141 -11.08 21.38 5.95
C GLY A 141 -10.42 20.25 6.74
N LEU A 142 -9.38 19.59 6.21
CA LEU A 142 -8.62 18.62 7.01
C LEU A 142 -7.68 19.31 8.00
N ARG A 143 -7.52 18.68 9.17
CA ARG A 143 -6.66 19.15 10.28
C ARG A 143 -5.69 18.08 10.75
N GLY A 144 -5.93 16.81 10.42
CA GLY A 144 -5.03 15.70 10.72
C GLY A 144 -4.91 14.76 9.54
N LEU A 145 -3.69 14.31 9.26
CA LEU A 145 -3.42 13.29 8.27
C LEU A 145 -2.61 12.17 8.91
N VAL A 146 -3.01 10.92 8.62
CA VAL A 146 -2.26 9.71 8.97
C VAL A 146 -1.77 9.07 7.70
N ALA A 147 -0.54 8.60 7.66
CA ALA A 147 -0.04 7.76 6.57
C ALA A 147 0.65 6.52 7.13
N PHE A 148 0.65 5.46 6.32
CA PHE A 148 1.32 4.22 6.64
C PHE A 148 2.39 3.91 5.62
N SER A 149 3.54 3.44 6.11
CA SER A 149 4.62 2.91 5.29
C SER A 149 4.74 1.41 5.60
N ASP A 150 4.64 0.57 4.57
CA ASP A 150 4.78 -0.88 4.71
C ASP A 150 6.27 -1.24 4.63
N PRO A 151 6.90 -1.69 5.74
CA PRO A 151 8.32 -2.01 5.75
C PRO A 151 8.65 -3.41 5.22
N MET A 152 7.66 -4.27 4.97
CA MET A 152 7.90 -5.65 4.60
C MET A 152 8.07 -5.76 3.08
N PRO A 153 9.21 -6.26 2.56
CA PRO A 153 9.35 -6.53 1.13
C PRO A 153 8.30 -7.52 0.66
N ARG A 154 7.99 -7.56 -0.63
CA ARG A 154 7.04 -8.53 -1.22
C ARG A 154 7.63 -9.15 -2.46
N LEU A 155 7.55 -10.47 -2.53
CA LEU A 155 8.04 -11.29 -3.63
C LEU A 155 6.88 -12.06 -4.24
N ALA A 156 6.78 -12.08 -5.57
CA ALA A 156 5.95 -13.04 -6.29
C ALA A 156 6.51 -14.47 -6.13
N ILE A 157 5.72 -15.47 -6.50
CA ILE A 157 6.11 -16.88 -6.35
C ILE A 157 7.30 -17.24 -7.25
N ASN A 158 7.46 -16.54 -8.37
CA ASN A 158 8.60 -16.66 -9.28
C ASN A 158 9.86 -15.92 -8.78
N GLY A 159 9.84 -15.36 -7.57
CA GLY A 159 10.96 -14.61 -6.99
C GLY A 159 11.06 -13.15 -7.42
N GLN A 160 10.18 -12.66 -8.29
CA GLN A 160 10.17 -11.25 -8.68
C GLN A 160 9.83 -10.35 -7.49
N LEU A 161 10.65 -9.32 -7.25
CA LEU A 161 10.39 -8.31 -6.22
C LEU A 161 9.30 -7.34 -6.69
N ILE A 162 8.21 -7.30 -5.93
CA ILE A 162 7.04 -6.43 -6.15
C ILE A 162 7.17 -5.13 -5.36
N MET A 163 7.70 -5.21 -4.14
CA MET A 163 7.92 -4.05 -3.29
C MET A 163 9.14 -4.31 -2.41
N PRO A 164 10.12 -3.39 -2.33
CA PRO A 164 11.31 -3.58 -1.49
C PRO A 164 11.04 -3.38 0.01
N GLY A 165 9.88 -2.84 0.37
CA GLY A 165 9.59 -2.34 1.71
C GLY A 165 9.99 -0.87 1.84
N HIS A 166 9.28 -0.15 2.70
CA HIS A 166 9.44 1.29 2.88
C HIS A 166 9.52 1.64 4.37
N VAL A 167 10.59 2.32 4.75
CA VAL A 167 10.75 2.88 6.11
C VAL A 167 10.04 4.23 6.28
N GLY A 168 9.57 4.83 5.19
CA GLY A 168 8.84 6.09 5.23
C GLY A 168 9.73 7.34 5.13
N THR A 169 10.85 7.25 4.41
CA THR A 169 11.79 8.37 4.18
C THR A 169 11.09 9.64 3.71
N ILE A 170 10.13 9.53 2.78
CA ILE A 170 9.34 10.67 2.30
C ILE A 170 8.48 11.30 3.41
N TYR A 171 8.02 10.50 4.36
CA TYR A 171 7.22 10.97 5.49
C TYR A 171 8.09 11.66 6.54
N GLN A 172 9.30 11.16 6.77
CA GLN A 172 10.28 11.85 7.59
C GLN A 172 10.70 13.20 6.98
N ALA A 173 10.98 13.23 5.67
CA ALA A 173 11.36 14.44 4.96
C ALA A 173 10.26 15.53 4.96
N THR A 174 9.01 15.16 5.19
CA THR A 174 7.87 16.08 5.28
C THR A 174 7.44 16.37 6.72
N ASN A 175 8.34 16.14 7.70
CA ASN A 175 8.11 16.34 9.14
C ASN A 175 6.96 15.50 9.73
N GLY A 176 6.72 14.31 9.18
CA GLY A 176 5.73 13.38 9.72
C GLY A 176 6.19 12.82 11.05
N ARG A 177 5.40 13.05 12.12
CA ARG A 177 5.70 12.48 13.43
C ARG A 177 5.50 10.97 13.36
N TYR A 178 6.57 10.21 13.52
CA TYR A 178 6.48 8.76 13.66
C TYR A 178 5.93 8.37 15.02
N THR A 179 4.90 7.52 15.05
CA THR A 179 4.13 7.16 16.27
C THR A 179 4.07 5.65 16.49
N GLY A 180 5.10 4.94 16.04
CA GLY A 180 5.16 3.48 16.12
C GLY A 180 4.43 2.76 14.99
N ARG A 181 4.09 1.49 15.21
CA ARG A 181 3.50 0.60 14.21
C ARG A 181 1.99 0.43 14.38
N ALA A 182 1.33 0.13 13.28
CA ALA A 182 -0.03 -0.41 13.28
C ALA A 182 -0.07 -1.84 13.83
N THR A 183 -1.26 -2.40 13.98
CA THR A 183 -1.45 -3.77 14.48
C THR A 183 -0.73 -4.80 13.61
N ARG A 184 -0.04 -5.73 14.27
CA ARG A 184 0.52 -6.95 13.68
C ARG A 184 -0.61 -7.78 13.04
N ARG A 185 -0.31 -8.44 11.94
CA ARG A 185 -1.30 -9.25 11.20
C ARG A 185 -0.62 -10.33 10.39
N THR A 186 -1.38 -11.33 9.97
CA THR A 186 -0.93 -12.27 8.93
C THR A 186 -1.54 -11.84 7.61
N LEU A 187 -0.74 -11.69 6.57
CA LEU A 187 -1.20 -11.37 5.22
C LEU A 187 -1.39 -12.66 4.43
N VAL A 188 -2.39 -12.67 3.57
CA VAL A 188 -2.50 -13.64 2.48
C VAL A 188 -1.90 -13.00 1.24
N VAL A 189 -0.88 -13.63 0.68
CA VAL A 189 -0.10 -13.15 -0.46
C VAL A 189 -0.39 -14.06 -1.65
N LEU A 190 -0.87 -13.47 -2.73
CA LEU A 190 -1.19 -14.17 -3.97
C LEU A 190 0.08 -14.52 -4.76
N PRO A 191 -0.04 -15.35 -5.82
CA PRO A 191 1.11 -15.79 -6.62
C PRO A 191 1.92 -14.65 -7.24
N ASP A 192 1.26 -13.55 -7.60
CA ASP A 192 1.90 -12.34 -8.13
C ASP A 192 2.55 -11.46 -7.05
N GLY A 193 2.55 -11.89 -5.77
CA GLY A 193 3.12 -11.14 -4.66
C GLY A 193 2.21 -10.02 -4.10
N THR A 194 1.01 -9.84 -4.67
CA THR A 194 0.04 -8.88 -4.14
C THR A 194 -0.69 -9.44 -2.91
N VAL A 195 -1.19 -8.54 -2.06
CA VAL A 195 -1.90 -8.95 -0.83
C VAL A 195 -3.39 -9.08 -1.12
N PHE A 196 -3.95 -10.23 -0.76
CA PHE A 196 -5.38 -10.44 -0.69
C PHE A 196 -5.90 -10.00 0.68
N SER A 197 -6.70 -8.93 0.69
CA SER A 197 -7.05 -8.24 1.93
C SER A 197 -7.98 -9.07 2.84
N GLU A 198 -7.90 -8.86 4.15
CA GLU A 198 -8.84 -9.48 5.11
C GLU A 198 -10.30 -9.09 4.80
N ARG A 199 -10.54 -7.90 4.25
CA ARG A 199 -11.87 -7.48 3.82
C ARG A 199 -12.39 -8.32 2.65
N SER A 200 -11.52 -8.63 1.69
CA SER A 200 -11.83 -9.51 0.55
C SER A 200 -12.13 -10.93 1.04
N LEU A 201 -11.32 -11.46 1.97
CA LEU A 201 -11.60 -12.74 2.63
C LEU A 201 -12.95 -12.73 3.35
N GLN A 202 -13.24 -11.66 4.10
CA GLN A 202 -14.48 -11.55 4.87
C GLN A 202 -15.72 -11.45 4.00
N LYS A 203 -15.65 -10.75 2.85
CA LYS A 203 -16.75 -10.71 1.87
C LYS A 203 -17.15 -12.11 1.43
N ILE A 204 -16.16 -12.94 1.09
CA ILE A 204 -16.37 -14.33 0.65
C ILE A 204 -16.92 -15.18 1.82
N ARG A 205 -16.28 -15.14 2.99
CA ARG A 205 -16.71 -15.91 4.17
C ARG A 205 -18.11 -15.54 4.65
N GLY A 206 -18.49 -14.27 4.51
CA GLY A 206 -19.77 -13.72 4.93
C GLY A 206 -20.86 -13.80 3.87
N CYS A 207 -20.55 -14.26 2.65
CA CYS A 207 -21.46 -14.22 1.50
C CYS A 207 -22.02 -12.80 1.25
N GLU A 208 -21.17 -11.78 1.35
CA GLU A 208 -21.61 -10.40 1.10
C GLU A 208 -21.98 -10.22 -0.38
N ARG A 209 -22.97 -9.38 -0.68
CA ARG A 209 -23.46 -9.12 -2.06
C ARG A 209 -22.37 -8.72 -3.08
N ALA A 210 -21.22 -8.25 -2.61
CA ALA A 210 -20.08 -7.83 -3.42
C ALA A 210 -18.85 -8.74 -3.24
N ASP A 211 -19.07 -10.06 -3.07
CA ASP A 211 -18.03 -11.09 -2.97
C ASP A 211 -17.55 -11.65 -4.32
N GLY A 212 -18.28 -11.37 -5.41
CA GLY A 212 -17.94 -11.85 -6.76
C GLY A 212 -16.58 -11.39 -7.29
N GLU A 213 -16.19 -10.11 -7.11
CA GLU A 213 -14.88 -9.61 -7.56
C GLU A 213 -13.72 -10.29 -6.81
N PRO A 214 -13.73 -10.37 -5.46
CA PRO A 214 -12.73 -11.14 -4.72
C PRO A 214 -12.60 -12.58 -5.18
N MET A 215 -13.70 -13.26 -5.49
CA MET A 215 -13.65 -14.64 -5.97
C MET A 215 -13.09 -14.74 -7.38
N SER A 216 -13.58 -13.90 -8.31
CA SER A 216 -13.09 -13.87 -9.69
C SER A 216 -11.59 -13.67 -9.73
N ARG A 217 -11.06 -12.83 -8.82
CA ARG A 217 -9.62 -12.64 -8.69
C ARG A 217 -8.89 -13.94 -8.33
N LEU A 218 -9.42 -14.78 -7.44
CA LEU A 218 -8.81 -16.08 -7.13
C LEU A 218 -8.88 -17.03 -8.34
N VAL A 219 -9.99 -17.02 -9.07
CA VAL A 219 -10.17 -17.82 -10.29
C VAL A 219 -9.17 -17.42 -11.38
N THR A 220 -8.84 -16.13 -11.52
CA THR A 220 -7.80 -15.65 -12.44
C THR A 220 -6.42 -16.27 -12.17
N TYR A 221 -6.11 -16.68 -10.93
CA TYR A 221 -4.87 -17.40 -10.60
C TYR A 221 -5.02 -18.94 -10.67
N GLY A 222 -6.13 -19.43 -11.21
CA GLY A 222 -6.38 -20.87 -11.41
C GLY A 222 -7.13 -21.55 -10.26
N ALA A 223 -7.77 -20.80 -9.36
CA ALA A 223 -8.69 -21.42 -8.41
C ALA A 223 -9.92 -21.97 -9.14
N GLU A 224 -10.42 -23.12 -8.72
CA GLU A 224 -11.70 -23.64 -9.20
C GLU A 224 -12.83 -22.65 -8.88
N PRO A 225 -13.74 -22.34 -9.82
CA PRO A 225 -14.92 -21.52 -9.53
C PRO A 225 -15.74 -22.12 -8.38
N PHE A 226 -16.31 -21.27 -7.53
CA PHE A 226 -17.19 -21.75 -6.46
C PHE A 226 -18.47 -22.35 -7.05
N SER A 227 -18.78 -23.58 -6.68
CA SER A 227 -20.09 -24.19 -6.88
C SER A 227 -20.83 -24.29 -5.55
N PRO A 228 -22.09 -23.85 -5.42
CA PRO A 228 -22.86 -24.11 -4.22
C PRO A 228 -23.27 -25.58 -4.10
N TYR A 229 -23.23 -26.35 -5.19
CA TYR A 229 -23.75 -27.72 -5.25
C TYR A 229 -22.67 -28.78 -5.13
N LEU A 230 -21.47 -28.50 -5.63
CA LEU A 230 -20.35 -29.44 -5.67
C LEU A 230 -19.22 -28.96 -4.75
N PRO A 231 -18.59 -29.86 -3.98
CA PRO A 231 -17.38 -29.54 -3.25
C PRO A 231 -16.20 -29.33 -4.23
N PRO A 232 -15.13 -28.64 -3.80
CA PRO A 232 -13.92 -28.52 -4.61
C PRO A 232 -13.32 -29.88 -4.98
N VAL A 233 -12.67 -29.98 -6.13
CA VAL A 233 -11.96 -31.19 -6.55
C VAL A 233 -10.89 -31.58 -5.52
N GLY A 234 -10.83 -32.86 -5.18
CA GLY A 234 -9.90 -33.39 -4.17
C GLY A 234 -10.28 -33.05 -2.72
N TRP A 235 -11.44 -32.43 -2.50
CA TRP A 235 -12.03 -32.34 -1.17
C TRP A 235 -12.44 -33.74 -0.70
N LEU A 236 -11.69 -34.29 0.26
CA LEU A 236 -12.04 -35.52 0.97
C LEU A 236 -12.56 -35.15 2.37
N PRO A 237 -13.71 -35.66 2.81
CA PRO A 237 -14.15 -35.46 4.18
C PRO A 237 -13.16 -36.09 5.18
N GLY A 238 -12.61 -35.28 6.11
CA GLY A 238 -12.13 -35.80 7.41
C GLY A 238 -10.87 -35.18 8.04
N GLU A 239 -11.09 -34.41 9.12
CA GLU A 239 -10.26 -34.37 10.35
C GLU A 239 -11.02 -33.73 11.56
N TRP A 240 -12.20 -33.11 11.37
CA TRP A 240 -12.92 -32.40 12.47
C TRP A 240 -14.33 -32.87 12.85
N ASN A 241 -15.05 -33.71 12.07
CA ASN A 241 -16.12 -34.61 12.55
C ASN A 241 -16.70 -35.43 11.39
N ARG A 242 -17.10 -36.67 11.67
CA ARG A 242 -17.51 -37.70 10.69
C ARG A 242 -18.95 -37.51 10.15
N LEU A 243 -19.47 -36.26 10.11
CA LEU A 243 -20.87 -35.95 9.74
C LEU A 243 -21.07 -34.74 8.79
N ASP A 244 -20.04 -33.98 8.40
CA ASP A 244 -20.22 -32.80 7.53
C ASP A 244 -20.13 -33.15 6.04
N ARG A 245 -21.24 -33.57 5.40
CA ARG A 245 -21.27 -33.62 3.93
C ARG A 245 -21.33 -32.20 3.39
N TRP A 246 -20.80 -31.98 2.19
CA TRP A 246 -20.94 -30.69 1.49
C TRP A 246 -22.39 -30.19 1.46
N ALA A 247 -23.34 -31.11 1.29
CA ALA A 247 -24.78 -30.85 1.32
C ALA A 247 -25.30 -30.37 2.68
N ASP A 248 -24.66 -30.75 3.78
CA ASP A 248 -25.09 -30.42 5.15
C ASP A 248 -24.58 -29.02 5.59
N LEU A 249 -23.59 -28.46 4.89
CA LEU A 249 -23.08 -27.10 5.16
C LEU A 249 -24.04 -26.03 4.64
N ASP A 250 -24.24 -24.96 5.42
CA ASP A 250 -24.84 -23.72 4.92
C ASP A 250 -23.92 -23.05 3.88
N LEU A 251 -24.44 -22.05 3.15
CA LEU A 251 -23.67 -21.39 2.10
C LEU A 251 -22.36 -20.78 2.63
N ARG A 252 -22.33 -20.26 3.86
CA ARG A 252 -21.13 -19.68 4.48
C ARG A 252 -20.11 -20.75 4.82
N GLY A 253 -20.54 -21.91 5.30
CA GLY A 253 -19.70 -23.10 5.51
C GLY A 253 -19.03 -23.52 4.20
N ARG A 254 -19.82 -23.69 3.14
CA ARG A 254 -19.34 -24.01 1.78
C ARG A 254 -18.33 -22.98 1.28
N ARG A 255 -18.62 -21.68 1.45
CA ARG A 255 -17.68 -20.58 1.10
C ARG A 255 -16.36 -20.67 1.84
N LYS A 256 -16.37 -20.94 3.15
CA LYS A 256 -15.14 -21.06 3.95
C LYS A 256 -14.27 -22.22 3.51
N VAL A 257 -14.89 -23.38 3.25
CA VAL A 257 -14.21 -24.58 2.74
C VAL A 257 -13.62 -24.30 1.36
N TRP A 258 -14.42 -23.81 0.42
CA TRP A 258 -13.94 -23.44 -0.91
C TRP A 258 -12.79 -22.43 -0.85
N LEU A 259 -12.91 -21.37 -0.05
CA LEU A 259 -11.88 -20.35 0.07
C LEU A 259 -10.55 -20.92 0.58
N LYS A 260 -10.60 -21.85 1.54
CA LYS A 260 -9.40 -22.55 2.01
C LYS A 260 -8.74 -23.33 0.86
N HIS A 261 -9.52 -24.12 0.12
CA HIS A 261 -9.03 -24.90 -1.02
C HIS A 261 -8.50 -24.01 -2.14
N ALA A 262 -9.24 -22.96 -2.52
CA ALA A 262 -8.86 -22.01 -3.56
C ALA A 262 -7.52 -21.31 -3.25
N LEU A 263 -7.32 -20.88 -2.01
CA LEU A 263 -6.04 -20.26 -1.61
C LEU A 263 -4.88 -21.27 -1.67
N THR A 264 -5.11 -22.50 -1.22
CA THR A 264 -4.09 -23.56 -1.30
C THR A 264 -3.78 -23.93 -2.75
N SER A 265 -4.79 -24.11 -3.61
CA SER A 265 -4.62 -24.56 -4.99
C SER A 265 -3.85 -23.57 -5.86
N ILE A 266 -4.02 -22.26 -5.61
CA ILE A 266 -3.27 -21.22 -6.31
C ILE A 266 -1.88 -21.00 -5.71
N GLY A 267 -1.50 -21.68 -4.62
CA GLY A 267 -0.22 -21.45 -3.94
C GLY A 267 -0.15 -20.10 -3.20
N ALA A 268 -1.27 -19.59 -2.69
CA ALA A 268 -1.27 -18.40 -1.87
C ALA A 268 -0.49 -18.64 -0.57
N ARG A 269 0.40 -17.71 -0.23
CA ARG A 269 1.28 -17.81 0.93
C ARG A 269 0.78 -16.97 2.09
N ARG A 270 1.07 -17.40 3.32
CA ARG A 270 0.81 -16.60 4.52
C ARG A 270 2.12 -15.92 4.94
N ALA A 271 2.07 -14.62 5.23
CA ALA A 271 3.23 -13.86 5.68
C ALA A 271 2.94 -13.15 6.99
N ARG A 272 3.83 -13.28 7.97
CA ARG A 272 3.73 -12.58 9.26
C ARG A 272 4.18 -11.14 9.08
N HIS A 273 3.28 -10.20 9.37
CA HIS A 273 3.51 -8.79 9.17
C HIS A 273 3.51 -8.05 10.51
N ARG A 274 4.62 -7.36 10.82
CA ARG A 274 4.84 -6.68 12.11
C ARG A 274 4.04 -5.38 12.30
N GLY A 275 3.32 -4.97 11.28
CA GLY A 275 2.49 -3.77 11.24
C GLY A 275 3.20 -2.60 10.58
N ASN A 276 2.46 -1.82 9.79
CA ASN A 276 3.00 -0.71 9.01
C ASN A 276 3.47 0.41 9.94
N HIS A 277 4.53 1.12 9.57
CA HIS A 277 4.96 2.33 10.27
C HIS A 277 3.91 3.44 10.12
N ARG A 278 3.56 4.11 11.22
CA ARG A 278 2.55 5.17 11.24
C ARG A 278 3.19 6.54 11.40
N PHE A 279 2.83 7.43 10.49
CA PHE A 279 3.24 8.83 10.48
C PHE A 279 2.01 9.73 10.55
N VAL A 280 2.12 10.84 11.28
CA VAL A 280 1.01 11.76 11.49
C VAL A 280 1.44 13.22 11.28
N TRP A 281 0.53 14.01 10.71
CA TRP A 281 0.72 15.44 10.50
C TRP A 281 -0.48 16.21 10.99
N PRO A 282 -0.29 17.27 11.79
CA PRO A 282 -1.29 18.31 11.91
C PRO A 282 -1.26 19.16 10.62
N LEU A 283 -2.43 19.47 10.08
CA LEU A 283 -2.60 20.28 8.87
C LEU A 283 -3.16 21.67 9.22
N GLY A 284 -3.00 22.62 8.30
CA GLY A 284 -3.46 24.02 8.49
C GLY A 284 -2.34 25.04 8.56
N ASP A 285 -2.65 26.23 9.07
CA ASP A 285 -1.68 27.26 9.42
C ASP A 285 -0.90 26.91 10.72
N ARG A 286 0.04 27.78 11.11
CA ARG A 286 0.88 27.58 12.31
C ARG A 286 0.05 27.43 13.60
N SER A 287 -1.00 28.23 13.76
CA SER A 287 -1.87 28.22 14.94
C SER A 287 -2.73 26.96 14.99
N GLN A 288 -3.33 26.58 13.86
CA GLN A 288 -4.12 25.35 13.71
C GLN A 288 -3.26 24.11 14.00
N ARG A 289 -2.04 24.06 13.47
CA ARG A 289 -1.13 22.94 13.73
C ARG A 289 -0.75 22.83 15.20
N ARG A 290 -0.44 23.96 15.85
CA ARG A 290 -0.06 23.99 17.28
C ARG A 290 -1.20 23.54 18.20
N ARG A 291 -2.45 23.84 17.86
CA ARG A 291 -3.64 23.44 18.63
C ARG A 291 -4.07 22.00 18.39
N THR A 292 -3.57 21.35 17.33
CA THR A 292 -3.95 19.98 17.01
C THR A 292 -3.32 19.01 18.00
N VAL A 293 -4.17 18.33 18.77
CA VAL A 293 -3.74 17.30 19.72
C VAL A 293 -3.36 16.03 18.97
N ILE A 294 -2.12 15.59 19.15
CA ILE A 294 -1.65 14.25 18.74
C ILE A 294 -1.47 13.44 20.01
N ALA A 295 -2.32 12.44 20.22
CA ALA A 295 -2.37 11.67 21.46
C ALA A 295 -1.30 10.57 21.56
N LEU A 296 -0.55 10.34 20.49
CA LEU A 296 0.48 9.30 20.45
C LEU A 296 1.87 9.93 20.49
N ASP A 297 2.73 9.35 21.32
CA ASP A 297 4.09 9.83 21.49
C ASP A 297 4.92 9.64 20.22
N ALA A 298 5.84 10.60 20.03
CA ALA A 298 6.84 10.49 18.99
C ALA A 298 7.82 9.36 19.34
N GLN A 299 8.17 8.55 18.35
CA GLN A 299 9.16 7.49 18.48
C GLN A 299 10.33 7.75 17.52
N PRO A 300 11.51 7.14 17.76
CA PRO A 300 12.64 7.20 16.82
C PRO A 300 12.24 6.67 15.44
N TYR A 301 12.64 7.37 14.38
CA TYR A 301 12.35 6.95 13.01
C TYR A 301 12.95 5.57 12.70
N PRO A 302 12.20 4.70 11.99
CA PRO A 302 12.72 3.42 11.55
C PRO A 302 13.85 3.62 10.53
N LYS A 303 14.89 2.79 10.62
CA LYS A 303 16.07 2.85 9.74
C LYS A 303 16.17 1.68 8.76
N THR A 304 15.44 0.60 9.00
CA THR A 304 15.51 -0.64 8.23
C THR A 304 14.13 -1.19 7.92
N THR A 305 14.03 -1.87 6.78
CA THR A 305 12.86 -2.67 6.39
C THR A 305 12.79 -3.95 7.23
N ASP A 306 11.61 -4.57 7.24
CA ASP A 306 11.42 -5.88 7.87
C ASP A 306 11.92 -6.99 6.93
N PRO A 307 12.31 -8.16 7.45
CA PRO A 307 12.58 -9.32 6.60
C PRO A 307 11.29 -9.85 5.95
N TRP A 308 11.44 -10.61 4.86
CA TRP A 308 10.33 -11.42 4.33
C TRP A 308 10.08 -12.63 5.24
N ASP A 309 8.98 -12.61 5.99
CA ASP A 309 8.65 -13.61 7.02
C ASP A 309 7.43 -14.43 6.59
N LEU A 310 7.66 -15.56 5.91
CA LEU A 310 6.60 -16.51 5.59
C LEU A 310 6.18 -17.26 6.86
N ALA A 311 4.87 -17.28 7.12
CA ALA A 311 4.33 -18.13 8.16
C ALA A 311 4.47 -19.60 7.73
N ALA A 312 5.04 -20.43 8.61
CA ALA A 312 4.94 -21.88 8.53
C ALA A 312 3.47 -22.33 8.52
#